data_AF-A0A5N6KLB1-F1
#
_entry.id   AF-A0A5N6KLB1-F1
#
_cell.length_a   1.000
_cell.length_b   1.000
_cell.length_c   1.000
_cell.angle_alpha   90.00
_cell.angle_beta   90.00
_cell.angle_gamma   90.00
#
_symmetry.space_group_name_H-M   'P 1'
#
loop_
_entity.id
_entity.type
_entity.pdbx_description
1 polymer ?
#
loop_
_entity_poly.entity_id
_entity_poly.type
_entity_poly.pdbx_seq_one_letter_code
_entity_poly.pdbx_strand_id
1 'polypeptide(L)'
;MAPKSNSSLPPVGVQAAAVVTGSFLTGAMVCLTGVVVPVFLDTDAESIHLLRHWVRLYHYGHIYMPAVCIGTVGLYGYSALNRRASESQEWAIYTVAAAITITMVPFTWIFMAPTNNILFGWEELATAETSVEELNIVQEVVVKWAWLHLARSAFPLIGAILGFKGILQERHL
;
A
#
# COMPACT_ATOMS: atom_id res chain seq x y z
N MET A 1 -13.36 -48.32 -20.26
CA MET A 1 -12.20 -47.66 -19.61
C MET A 1 -12.33 -46.17 -19.90
N ALA A 2 -12.79 -45.37 -18.93
CA ALA A 2 -12.96 -43.92 -19.15
C ALA A 2 -11.58 -43.23 -19.14
N PRO A 3 -11.34 -42.23 -20.01
CA PRO A 3 -10.07 -41.53 -20.04
C PRO A 3 -9.89 -40.76 -18.72
N LYS A 4 -8.75 -40.99 -18.05
CA LYS A 4 -8.32 -40.17 -16.92
C LYS A 4 -8.10 -38.75 -17.44
N SER A 5 -8.96 -37.83 -17.03
CA SER A 5 -8.74 -36.39 -17.17
C SER A 5 -7.45 -36.06 -16.42
N ASN A 6 -6.38 -35.79 -17.17
CA ASN A 6 -5.19 -35.16 -16.60
C ASN A 6 -5.55 -33.69 -16.33
N SER A 7 -6.20 -33.43 -15.20
CA SER A 7 -6.46 -32.07 -14.75
C SER A 7 -5.14 -31.44 -14.32
N SER A 8 -4.41 -30.87 -15.28
CA SER A 8 -3.25 -30.03 -14.98
C SER A 8 -3.72 -28.86 -14.14
N LEU A 9 -3.12 -28.65 -12.97
CA LEU A 9 -3.43 -27.53 -12.09
C LEU A 9 -3.33 -26.21 -12.88
N PRO A 10 -4.29 -25.27 -12.70
CA PRO A 10 -4.29 -24.03 -13.44
C PRO A 10 -3.00 -23.22 -13.19
N PRO A 11 -2.48 -22.49 -14.18
CA PRO A 11 -1.30 -21.64 -14.00
C PRO A 11 -1.52 -20.65 -12.85
N VAL A 12 -0.52 -20.55 -11.95
CA VAL A 12 -0.54 -19.64 -10.78
C VAL A 12 0.18 -18.32 -11.06
N GLY A 13 0.68 -18.12 -12.28
CA GLY A 13 1.53 -16.97 -12.62
C GLY A 13 0.91 -15.60 -12.26
N VAL A 14 -0.38 -15.41 -12.54
CA VAL A 14 -1.06 -14.13 -12.25
C VAL A 14 -1.34 -13.97 -10.75
N GLN A 15 -1.80 -15.03 -10.09
CA GLN A 15 -2.06 -15.03 -8.64
C GLN A 15 -0.76 -14.76 -7.86
N ALA A 16 0.32 -15.44 -8.24
CA ALA A 16 1.64 -15.23 -7.64
C ALA A 16 2.15 -13.81 -7.90
N ALA A 17 2.00 -13.29 -9.11
CA ALA A 17 2.33 -11.90 -9.41
C ALA A 17 1.56 -10.93 -8.51
N ALA A 18 0.25 -11.14 -8.30
CA ALA A 18 -0.56 -10.31 -7.41
C ALA A 18 -0.06 -10.34 -5.95
N VAL A 19 0.29 -11.53 -5.43
CA VAL A 19 0.84 -11.68 -4.08
C VAL A 19 2.19 -10.98 -3.96
N VAL A 20 3.07 -11.14 -4.96
CA VAL A 20 4.39 -10.50 -4.99
C VAL A 20 4.26 -8.98 -5.06
N THR A 21 3.42 -8.43 -5.94
CA THR A 21 3.25 -6.97 -6.06
C THR A 21 2.61 -6.38 -4.81
N GLY A 22 1.64 -7.07 -4.20
CA GLY A 22 1.06 -6.66 -2.91
C GLY A 22 2.07 -6.67 -1.76
N SER A 23 2.91 -7.72 -1.69
CA SER A 23 3.99 -7.86 -0.71
C SER A 23 5.08 -6.79 -0.90
N PHE A 24 5.44 -6.51 -2.15
CA PHE A 24 6.38 -5.44 -2.50
C PHE A 24 5.82 -4.07 -2.10
N LEU A 25 4.56 -3.79 -2.40
CA LEU A 25 3.90 -2.54 -2.04
C LEU A 25 3.91 -2.31 -0.53
N THR A 26 3.48 -3.30 0.27
CA THR A 26 3.52 -3.16 1.74
C THR A 26 4.95 -2.99 2.25
N GLY A 27 5.92 -3.75 1.74
CA GLY A 27 7.33 -3.62 2.13
C GLY A 27 7.89 -2.23 1.84
N ALA A 28 7.61 -1.68 0.66
CA ALA A 28 8.00 -0.32 0.30
C ALA A 28 7.34 0.72 1.23
N MET A 29 6.06 0.56 1.55
CA MET A 29 5.34 1.45 2.45
C MET A 29 5.89 1.42 3.88
N VAL A 30 6.17 0.23 4.41
CA VAL A 30 6.75 0.04 5.74
C VAL A 30 8.17 0.62 5.78
N CYS A 31 8.95 0.49 4.71
CA CYS A 31 10.29 1.09 4.62
C CYS A 31 10.24 2.62 4.75
N LEU A 32 9.28 3.30 4.11
CA LEU A 32 9.14 4.75 4.23
C LEU A 32 8.94 5.18 5.69
N THR A 33 8.11 4.47 6.45
CA THR A 33 7.78 4.85 7.82
C THR A 33 8.77 4.30 8.86
N GLY A 34 9.34 3.13 8.60
CA GLY A 34 10.23 2.43 9.53
C GLY A 34 11.71 2.76 9.36
N VAL A 35 12.10 3.36 8.23
CA VAL A 35 13.49 3.74 7.96
C VAL A 35 13.59 5.20 7.55
N VAL A 36 12.85 5.63 6.51
CA VAL A 36 13.05 6.97 5.94
C VAL A 36 12.59 8.08 6.89
N VAL A 37 11.40 7.96 7.49
CA VAL A 37 10.90 8.95 8.47
C VAL A 37 11.83 9.07 9.68
N PRO A 38 12.28 7.98 10.34
CA PRO A 38 13.28 8.08 11.42
C PRO A 38 14.55 8.82 11.00
N VAL A 39 15.07 8.56 9.80
CA VAL A 39 16.24 9.31 9.29
C VAL A 39 15.96 10.81 9.26
N PHE A 40 14.81 11.24 8.74
CA PHE A 40 14.46 12.67 8.73
C PHE A 40 14.37 13.25 10.14
N LEU A 41 13.69 12.55 11.06
CA LEU A 41 13.53 12.99 12.44
C LEU A 41 14.87 13.13 13.19
N ASP A 42 15.84 12.27 12.88
CA ASP A 42 17.16 12.27 13.49
C ASP A 42 18.11 13.31 12.85
N THR A 43 17.99 13.58 11.55
CA THR A 43 18.96 14.42 10.82
C THR A 43 18.52 15.87 10.58
N ASP A 44 17.21 16.14 10.55
CA ASP A 44 16.70 17.48 10.28
C ASP A 44 16.71 18.35 11.54
N ALA A 45 17.62 19.33 11.57
CA ALA A 45 17.75 20.29 12.68
C ALA A 45 16.80 21.49 12.57
N GLU A 46 16.13 21.67 11.43
CA GLU A 46 15.24 22.81 11.16
C GLU A 46 13.90 22.33 10.60
N SER A 47 12.80 22.93 11.03
CA SER A 47 11.44 22.57 10.62
C SER A 47 11.25 22.60 9.10
N ILE A 48 11.83 23.60 8.43
CA ILE A 48 11.70 23.75 6.98
C ILE A 48 12.38 22.60 6.21
N HIS A 49 13.49 22.06 6.72
CA HIS A 49 14.15 20.90 6.11
C HIS A 49 13.30 19.64 6.27
N LEU A 50 12.77 19.39 7.48
CA LEU A 50 11.87 18.26 7.74
C LEU A 50 10.60 18.32 6.88
N LEU A 51 9.98 19.50 6.77
CA LEU A 51 8.81 19.72 5.90
C LEU A 51 9.12 19.42 4.44
N ARG A 52 10.23 19.94 3.91
CA ARG A 52 10.66 19.70 2.52
C ARG A 52 10.95 18.23 2.26
N HIS A 53 11.65 17.55 3.16
CA HIS A 53 11.90 16.11 3.04
C HIS A 53 10.61 15.30 3.06
N TRP A 54 9.69 15.61 3.97
CA TRP A 54 8.38 14.96 4.01
C TRP A 54 7.56 15.22 2.73
N VAL A 55 7.52 16.46 2.22
CA VAL A 55 6.83 16.79 0.97
C VAL A 55 7.41 16.01 -0.21
N ARG A 56 8.74 15.85 -0.27
CA ARG A 56 9.39 15.06 -1.32
C ARG A 56 9.13 13.57 -1.18
N LEU A 57 9.16 13.03 0.04
CA LEU A 57 8.76 11.66 0.35
C LEU A 57 7.34 11.38 -0.14
N TYR A 58 6.39 12.26 0.20
CA TYR A 58 5.01 12.16 -0.27
C TYR A 58 4.94 12.25 -1.78
N HIS A 59 5.67 13.18 -2.40
CA HIS A 59 5.68 13.37 -3.84
C HIS A 59 6.05 12.07 -4.58
N TYR A 60 7.11 11.38 -4.18
CA TYR A 60 7.44 10.10 -4.82
C TYR A 60 6.46 8.99 -4.42
N GLY A 61 6.05 8.92 -3.16
CA GLY A 61 5.11 7.90 -2.68
C GLY A 61 3.76 7.93 -3.40
N HIS A 62 3.15 9.11 -3.58
CA HIS A 62 1.82 9.24 -4.20
C HIS A 62 1.81 8.98 -5.72
N ILE A 63 2.97 9.03 -6.39
CA ILE A 63 3.09 8.67 -7.81
C ILE A 63 3.19 7.15 -7.95
N TYR A 64 4.13 6.53 -7.26
CA TYR A 64 4.45 5.12 -7.48
C TYR A 64 3.47 4.16 -6.79
N MET A 65 3.13 4.41 -5.52
CA MET A 65 2.41 3.43 -4.70
C MET A 65 0.96 3.21 -5.16
N PRO A 66 0.18 4.24 -5.52
CA PRO A 66 -1.16 4.03 -6.10
C PRO A 66 -1.13 3.25 -7.41
N ALA A 67 -0.13 3.46 -8.27
CA ALA A 67 0.01 2.71 -9.51
C ALA A 67 0.24 1.21 -9.24
N VAL A 68 1.13 0.88 -8.29
CA VAL A 68 1.37 -0.52 -7.89
C VAL A 68 0.12 -1.13 -7.22
N CYS A 69 -0.62 -0.35 -6.43
CA CYS A 69 -1.89 -0.77 -5.83
C CYS A 69 -2.91 -1.13 -6.90
N ILE A 70 -3.16 -0.24 -7.87
CA ILE A 70 -4.09 -0.47 -8.98
C ILE A 70 -3.67 -1.70 -9.79
N GLY A 71 -2.37 -1.86 -10.09
CA GLY A 71 -1.85 -3.04 -10.76
C GLY A 71 -2.13 -4.33 -9.98
N THR A 72 -1.85 -4.33 -8.67
CA THR A 72 -2.12 -5.47 -7.78
C THR A 72 -3.60 -5.83 -7.73
N VAL A 73 -4.47 -4.83 -7.60
CA VAL A 73 -5.93 -5.00 -7.60
C VAL A 73 -6.42 -5.55 -8.94
N GLY A 74 -5.85 -5.08 -10.05
CA GLY A 74 -6.13 -5.59 -11.39
C GLY A 74 -5.75 -7.06 -11.55
N LEU A 75 -4.58 -7.47 -11.04
CA LEU A 75 -4.15 -8.87 -11.05
C LEU A 75 -5.09 -9.75 -10.22
N TYR A 76 -5.49 -9.33 -9.01
CA TYR A 76 -6.49 -10.05 -8.22
C TYR A 76 -7.86 -10.10 -8.90
N GLY A 77 -8.29 -9.00 -9.51
CA GLY A 77 -9.53 -8.94 -10.28
C GLY A 77 -9.52 -9.93 -11.45
N TYR A 78 -8.42 -9.99 -12.19
CA TYR A 78 -8.25 -10.98 -13.26
C TYR A 78 -8.28 -12.41 -12.72
N SER A 79 -7.56 -12.70 -11.64
CA SER A 79 -7.60 -14.01 -10.99
C SER A 79 -9.00 -14.41 -10.56
N ALA A 80 -9.75 -13.49 -9.94
CA ALA A 80 -11.14 -13.71 -9.55
C ALA A 80 -12.03 -14.03 -10.75
N LEU A 81 -11.97 -13.22 -11.81
CA LEU A 81 -12.76 -13.42 -13.03
C LEU A 81 -12.45 -14.76 -13.69
N ASN A 82 -11.16 -15.13 -13.78
CA ASN A 82 -10.73 -16.38 -14.39
C ASN A 82 -11.20 -17.61 -13.59
N ARG A 83 -11.12 -17.56 -12.25
CA ARG A 83 -11.64 -18.64 -11.38
C ARG A 83 -13.15 -18.75 -11.48
N ARG A 84 -13.86 -17.62 -11.50
CA ARG A 84 -15.32 -17.59 -11.65
C ARG A 84 -15.76 -18.18 -12.99
N ALA A 85 -15.05 -17.88 -14.07
CA ALA A 85 -15.30 -18.47 -15.40
C ALA A 85 -15.03 -19.98 -15.45
N SER A 86 -14.18 -20.50 -14.55
CA SER A 86 -13.89 -21.93 -14.39
C SER A 86 -14.78 -22.61 -13.33
N GLU A 87 -15.84 -21.95 -12.86
CA GLU A 87 -16.77 -22.42 -11.81
C GLU A 87 -16.10 -22.75 -10.46
N SER A 88 -14.88 -22.26 -10.24
CA SER A 88 -14.08 -22.51 -9.04
C SER A 88 -14.45 -21.51 -7.93
N GLN A 89 -14.79 -22.00 -6.74
CA GLN A 89 -15.24 -21.18 -5.59
C GLN A 89 -14.15 -20.25 -5.04
N GLU A 90 -12.89 -20.52 -5.39
CA GLU A 90 -11.71 -19.73 -5.04
C GLU A 90 -11.76 -18.32 -5.65
N TRP A 91 -12.67 -18.02 -6.59
CA TRP A 91 -12.87 -16.65 -7.10
C TRP A 91 -13.15 -15.62 -5.99
N ALA A 92 -13.83 -16.04 -4.93
CA ALA A 92 -14.27 -15.16 -3.85
C ALA A 92 -13.07 -14.62 -3.05
N ILE A 93 -12.05 -15.43 -2.76
CA ILE A 93 -10.91 -14.99 -1.96
C ILE A 93 -10.08 -13.93 -2.68
N TYR A 94 -9.90 -14.05 -4.00
CA TYR A 94 -9.20 -13.03 -4.79
C TYR A 94 -10.02 -11.74 -4.91
N THR A 95 -11.35 -11.84 -4.95
CA THR A 95 -12.22 -10.66 -4.93
C THR A 95 -12.09 -9.91 -3.60
N VAL A 96 -12.09 -10.63 -2.48
CA VAL A 96 -11.86 -10.04 -1.15
C VAL A 96 -10.46 -9.46 -1.04
N ALA A 97 -9.43 -10.13 -1.57
CA ALA A 97 -8.06 -9.62 -1.61
C ALA A 97 -7.96 -8.30 -2.40
N ALA A 98 -8.60 -8.21 -3.57
CA ALA A 98 -8.70 -6.98 -4.35
C ALA A 98 -9.40 -5.85 -3.57
N ALA A 99 -10.56 -6.15 -2.96
CA ALA A 99 -11.36 -5.19 -2.21
C ALA A 99 -10.61 -4.63 -0.98
N ILE A 100 -9.94 -5.49 -0.21
CA ILE A 100 -9.14 -5.05 0.93
C ILE A 100 -7.94 -4.23 0.48
N THR A 101 -7.24 -4.66 -0.58
CA THR A 101 -6.08 -3.93 -1.11
C THR A 101 -6.46 -2.51 -1.52
N ILE A 102 -7.55 -2.33 -2.29
CA ILE A 102 -7.97 -1.00 -2.77
C ILE A 102 -8.49 -0.11 -1.64
N THR A 103 -8.93 -0.68 -0.51
CA THR A 103 -9.41 0.08 0.67
C THR A 103 -8.35 1.03 1.25
N MET A 104 -7.06 0.81 0.96
CA MET A 104 -6.01 1.77 1.31
C MET A 104 -6.24 3.18 0.70
N VAL A 105 -6.98 3.29 -0.42
CA VAL A 105 -7.29 4.57 -1.09
C VAL A 105 -8.29 5.40 -0.26
N PRO A 106 -9.52 4.93 0.03
CA PRO A 106 -10.43 5.68 0.89
C PRO A 106 -9.88 5.90 2.31
N PHE A 107 -9.06 4.97 2.84
CA PHE A 107 -8.35 5.22 4.10
C PHE A 107 -7.47 6.48 4.03
N THR A 108 -6.79 6.69 2.90
CA THR A 108 -5.94 7.88 2.70
C THR A 108 -6.78 9.15 2.76
N TRP A 109 -7.89 9.20 2.04
CA TRP A 109 -8.73 10.40 2.00
C TRP A 109 -9.39 10.70 3.35
N ILE A 110 -9.85 9.67 4.06
CA ILE A 110 -10.59 9.85 5.31
C ILE A 110 -9.64 10.17 6.47
N PHE A 111 -8.54 9.42 6.61
CA PHE A 111 -7.70 9.48 7.81
C PHE A 111 -6.39 10.23 7.61
N MET A 112 -5.81 10.20 6.41
CA MET A 112 -4.50 10.80 6.16
C MET A 112 -4.58 12.21 5.57
N ALA A 113 -5.59 12.52 4.74
CA ALA A 113 -5.69 13.81 4.07
C ALA A 113 -5.64 15.02 5.03
N PRO A 114 -6.30 15.01 6.21
CA PRO A 114 -6.18 16.13 7.16
C PRO A 114 -4.72 16.36 7.61
N THR A 115 -4.01 15.28 7.92
CA THR A 115 -2.59 15.36 8.33
C THR A 115 -1.70 15.81 7.18
N ASN A 116 -1.95 15.30 5.96
CA ASN A 116 -1.21 15.72 4.77
C ASN A 116 -1.38 17.23 4.50
N ASN A 117 -2.62 17.72 4.59
CA ASN A 117 -2.94 19.13 4.31
C ASN A 117 -2.27 20.08 5.31
N ILE A 118 -2.16 19.68 6.58
CA ILE A 118 -1.41 20.43 7.59
C ILE A 118 0.06 20.56 7.18
N LEU A 119 0.72 19.44 6.87
CA LEU A 119 2.14 19.43 6.51
C LEU A 119 2.42 20.19 5.21
N PHE A 120 1.53 20.08 4.21
CA PHE A 120 1.64 20.90 2.99
C PHE A 120 1.45 22.39 3.27
N GLY A 121 0.46 22.77 4.07
CA GLY A 121 0.24 24.18 4.41
C GLY A 121 1.41 24.79 5.17
N TRP A 122 2.02 24.04 6.09
CA TRP A 122 3.22 24.50 6.79
C TRP A 122 4.44 24.63 5.88
N GLU A 123 4.64 23.71 4.92
CA GLU A 123 5.73 23.84 3.95
C GLU A 123 5.54 25.06 3.04
N GLU A 124 4.31 25.33 2.60
CA GLU A 124 3.98 26.50 1.79
C GLU A 124 4.28 27.81 2.55
N LEU A 125 3.83 27.92 3.80
CA LEU A 125 4.08 29.09 4.64
C LEU A 125 5.57 29.29 4.96
N ALA A 126 6.31 28.20 5.19
CA ALA A 126 7.74 28.24 5.44
C ALA A 126 8.53 28.66 4.20
N THR A 127 8.15 28.16 3.02
CA THR A 127 8.76 28.54 1.75
C THR A 127 8.44 29.99 1.37
N ALA A 128 7.28 30.52 1.77
CA ALA A 128 6.92 31.92 1.61
C ALA A 128 7.51 32.86 2.68
N GLU A 129 8.39 32.36 3.56
CA GLU A 129 8.99 33.10 4.68
C GLU A 129 7.95 33.81 5.58
N THR A 130 6.71 33.31 5.58
CA THR A 130 5.58 33.93 6.27
C THR A 130 5.50 33.45 7.72
N SER A 131 5.70 32.16 7.94
CA SER A 131 5.73 31.54 9.26
C SER A 131 6.37 30.16 9.17
N VAL A 132 7.12 29.78 10.19
CA VAL A 132 7.69 28.44 10.34
C VAL A 132 7.29 27.93 11.71
N GLU A 133 6.64 26.76 11.74
CA GLU A 133 6.28 26.11 13.00
C GLU A 133 7.50 25.57 13.73
N GLU A 134 7.39 25.45 15.05
CA GLU A 134 8.45 24.87 15.87
C GLU A 134 8.74 23.41 15.48
N LEU A 135 10.02 23.02 15.52
CA LEU A 135 10.47 21.72 15.01
C LEU A 135 9.78 20.55 15.71
N ASN A 136 9.62 20.61 17.04
CA ASN A 136 8.90 19.60 17.84
C ASN A 136 7.44 19.42 17.37
N ILE A 137 6.76 20.50 16.99
CA ILE A 137 5.38 20.46 16.50
C ILE A 137 5.34 19.75 15.14
N VAL A 138 6.26 20.11 14.23
CA VAL A 138 6.38 19.45 12.93
C VAL A 138 6.70 17.95 13.09
N GLN A 139 7.64 17.61 13.97
CA GLN A 139 8.00 16.23 14.28
C GLN A 139 6.81 15.42 14.77
N GLU A 140 5.98 15.97 15.68
CA GLU A 140 4.79 15.29 16.18
C GLU A 140 3.81 14.94 15.05
N VAL A 141 3.57 15.87 14.12
CA VAL A 141 2.66 15.64 12.99
C VAL A 141 3.26 14.66 11.97
N VAL A 142 4.58 14.70 11.73
CA VAL A 142 5.28 13.71 10.88
C VAL A 142 5.20 12.31 11.51
N VAL A 143 5.38 12.17 12.83
CA VAL A 143 5.23 10.90 13.55
C VAL A 143 3.79 10.38 13.44
N LYS A 144 2.79 11.24 13.64
CA LYS A 144 1.38 10.89 13.43
C LYS A 144 1.14 10.40 11.99
N TRP A 145 1.69 11.10 11.00
CA TRP A 145 1.59 10.68 9.60
C TRP A 145 2.20 9.29 9.39
N ALA A 146 3.37 9.03 9.98
CA ALA A 146 4.05 7.74 9.85
C ALA A 146 3.23 6.59 10.43
N TRP A 147 2.58 6.79 11.59
CA TRP A 147 1.67 5.78 12.16
C TRP A 147 0.44 5.52 11.28
N LEU A 148 -0.18 6.56 10.74
CA LEU A 148 -1.29 6.40 9.82
C LEU A 148 -0.87 5.69 8.52
N HIS A 149 0.32 6.03 7.99
CA HIS A 149 0.86 5.40 6.80
C HIS A 149 1.24 3.92 7.05
N LEU A 150 1.75 3.61 8.24
CA LEU A 150 2.00 2.23 8.66
C LEU A 150 0.68 1.44 8.74
N ALA A 151 -0.36 2.00 9.35
CA ALA A 151 -1.69 1.38 9.36
C ALA A 151 -2.23 1.15 7.93
N ARG A 152 -2.04 2.12 7.03
CA ARG A 152 -2.39 2.00 5.61
C ARG A 152 -1.65 0.85 4.91
N SER A 153 -0.42 0.54 5.31
CA SER A 153 0.36 -0.57 4.70
C SER A 153 -0.21 -1.96 5.01
N ALA A 154 -1.09 -2.08 6.01
CA ALA A 154 -1.74 -3.34 6.37
C ALA A 154 -2.73 -3.81 5.29
N PHE A 155 -3.35 -2.91 4.54
CA PHE A 155 -4.32 -3.26 3.49
C PHE A 155 -3.71 -4.14 2.38
N PRO A 156 -2.63 -3.72 1.68
CA PRO A 156 -1.99 -4.59 0.69
C PRO A 156 -1.35 -5.84 1.32
N LEU A 157 -0.92 -5.79 2.58
CA LEU A 157 -0.41 -6.97 3.30
C LEU A 157 -1.51 -8.03 3.50
N ILE A 158 -2.66 -7.63 4.02
CA ILE A 158 -3.82 -8.54 4.20
C ILE A 158 -4.26 -9.06 2.84
N GLY A 159 -4.28 -8.21 1.81
CA GLY A 159 -4.51 -8.63 0.43
C GLY A 159 -3.54 -9.72 -0.04
N ALA A 160 -2.24 -9.54 0.18
CA ALA A 160 -1.20 -10.53 -0.14
C ALA A 160 -1.39 -11.85 0.62
N ILE A 161 -1.71 -11.81 1.91
CA ILE A 161 -1.99 -13.01 2.73
C ILE A 161 -3.19 -13.76 2.17
N LEU A 162 -4.27 -13.07 1.83
CA LEU A 162 -5.48 -13.68 1.26
C LEU A 162 -5.22 -14.26 -0.13
N GLY A 163 -4.48 -13.53 -0.98
CA GLY A 163 -4.05 -14.03 -2.28
C GLY A 163 -3.22 -15.31 -2.16
N PHE A 164 -2.27 -15.33 -1.22
CA PHE A 164 -1.44 -16.50 -0.97
C PHE A 164 -2.28 -17.69 -0.46
N LYS A 165 -3.21 -17.44 0.47
CA LYS A 165 -4.17 -18.45 0.93
C LYS A 165 -5.01 -19.00 -0.24
N GLY A 166 -5.43 -18.16 -1.18
CA GLY A 166 -6.15 -18.60 -2.38
C GLY A 166 -5.33 -19.54 -3.25
N ILE A 167 -4.03 -19.27 -3.40
CA ILE A 167 -3.10 -20.16 -4.12
C ILE A 167 -3.00 -21.51 -3.41
N LEU A 168 -2.88 -21.54 -2.08
CA LEU A 168 -2.80 -22.79 -1.32
C LEU A 168 -4.09 -23.62 -1.48
N GLN A 169 -5.25 -22.97 -1.40
CA GLN A 169 -6.56 -23.61 -1.62
C GLN A 169 -6.68 -24.25 -3.00
N GLU A 170 -6.26 -23.54 -4.06
CA GLU A 170 -6.23 -24.08 -5.44
C GLU A 170 -5.28 -25.27 -5.59
N ARG A 171 -4.29 -25.41 -4.71
CA ARG A 171 -3.25 -26.43 -4.77
C ARG A 171 -3.46 -27.60 -3.81
N HIS A 172 -4.52 -27.56 -3.00
CA HIS A 172 -4.77 -28.51 -1.93
C HIS A 172 -3.58 -28.63 -0.95
N LEU A 173 -2.90 -27.50 -0.69
CA LEU A 173 -1.75 -27.39 0.22
C LEU A 173 -2.15 -26.71 1.54
#